data_AF-A0A8T6VCF6-F1
#
_entry.id   AF-A0A8T6VCF6-F1
#
_cell.length_a   1.000
_cell.length_b   1.000
_cell.length_c   1.000
_cell.angle_alpha   90.00
_cell.angle_beta   90.00
_cell.angle_gamma   90.00
#
_symmetry.space_group_name_H-M   'P 1'
#
loop_
_entity.id
_entity.type
_entity.pdbx_description
1 polymer ?
#
loop_
_entity_poly.entity_id
_entity_poly.type
_entity_poly.pdbx_seq_one_letter_code
_entity_poly.pdbx_strand_id
1 'polypeptide(L)' 'DSELLTYAEDVGRHNAVDKIIGAAALKNTELSMCFIASSGRLTGDIVVKAARMRVPILASMTAAISS' A
#
# COMPACT_ATOMS: atom_id res chain seq x y z
N ASP A 1 -0.35 19.75 -0.68
CA ASP A 1 -1.52 19.18 0.01
C ASP A 1 -1.47 17.67 0.00
N SER A 2 -2.02 17.02 1.03
CA SER A 2 -2.16 15.58 1.09
C SER A 2 -3.45 15.17 0.40
N GLU A 3 -3.36 14.73 -0.85
CA GLU A 3 -4.50 14.29 -1.65
C GLU A 3 -4.60 12.75 -1.69
N LEU A 4 -5.83 12.24 -1.69
CA LEU A 4 -6.09 10.82 -1.91
C LEU A 4 -5.96 10.49 -3.41
N LEU A 5 -4.81 9.95 -3.82
CA LEU A 5 -4.55 9.62 -5.23
C LEU A 5 -5.32 8.39 -5.75
N THR A 6 -5.52 7.41 -4.87
CA THR A 6 -6.23 6.16 -5.18
C THR A 6 -6.79 5.50 -3.93
N TYR A 7 -7.84 4.71 -4.10
CA TYR A 7 -8.50 3.94 -3.06
C TYR A 7 -8.89 2.56 -3.61
N ALA A 8 -8.73 1.52 -2.80
CA ALA A 8 -9.13 0.17 -3.18
C ALA A 8 -9.51 -0.65 -1.95
N GLU A 9 -10.55 -1.44 -2.11
CA GLU A 9 -11.03 -2.40 -1.13
C GLU A 9 -10.93 -3.82 -1.67
N ASP A 10 -10.69 -4.75 -0.76
CA ASP A 10 -10.78 -6.19 -1.02
C ASP A 10 -11.00 -6.94 0.29
N VAL A 11 -11.53 -8.16 0.19
CA VAL A 11 -11.65 -9.07 1.34
C VAL A 11 -10.25 -9.43 1.88
N GLY A 12 -9.25 -9.53 1.00
CA GLY A 12 -7.86 -9.79 1.36
C GLY A 12 -7.00 -8.54 1.39
N ARG A 13 -6.33 -8.27 2.51
CA ARG A 13 -5.38 -7.14 2.65
C ARG A 13 -4.26 -7.13 1.60
N HIS A 14 -3.77 -8.31 1.18
CA HIS A 14 -2.76 -8.42 0.13
C HIS A 14 -3.30 -7.93 -1.22
N ASN A 15 -4.52 -8.33 -1.56
CA ASN A 15 -5.19 -7.94 -2.79
C ASN A 15 -5.52 -6.45 -2.80
N ALA A 16 -5.94 -5.88 -1.66
CA ALA A 16 -6.18 -4.45 -1.54
C ALA A 16 -4.91 -3.65 -1.87
N VAL A 17 -3.75 -4.07 -1.35
CA VAL A 17 -2.45 -3.44 -1.65
C VAL A 17 -2.06 -3.64 -3.12
N ASP A 18 -2.27 -4.83 -3.68
CA ASP A 18 -2.01 -5.09 -5.11
C ASP A 18 -2.86 -4.21 -6.02
N LYS A 19 -4.15 -3.99 -5.67
CA LYS A 19 -5.04 -3.08 -6.40
C LYS A 19 -4.56 -1.63 -6.34
N ILE A 20 -4.10 -1.15 -5.18
CA ILE A 20 -3.51 0.20 -5.04
C ILE A 20 -2.28 0.34 -5.95
N ILE A 21 -1.37 -0.63 -5.92
CA ILE A 21 -0.15 -0.63 -6.75
C ILE A 21 -0.51 -0.67 -8.24
N GLY A 22 -1.44 -1.54 -8.64
CA GLY A 22 -1.91 -1.63 -10.03
C GLY A 22 -2.60 -0.35 -10.50
N ALA A 23 -3.45 0.24 -9.68
CA ALA A 23 -4.11 1.51 -9.98
C ALA A 23 -3.10 2.66 -10.13
N ALA A 24 -2.09 2.73 -9.25
CA ALA A 24 -1.00 3.70 -9.36
C ALA A 24 -0.20 3.50 -10.66
N ALA A 25 0.12 2.26 -11.03
CA ALA A 25 0.82 1.95 -12.28
C ALA A 25 0.02 2.38 -13.52
N LEU A 26 -1.29 2.09 -13.57
CA LEU A 26 -2.16 2.50 -14.67
C LEU A 26 -2.29 4.02 -14.80
N LYS A 27 -2.19 4.75 -13.69
CA LYS A 27 -2.22 6.22 -13.65
C LYS A 27 -0.84 6.87 -13.81
N ASN A 28 0.23 6.09 -14.02
CA ASN A 28 1.62 6.56 -14.00
C ASN A 28 1.97 7.36 -12.73
N THR A 29 1.43 6.96 -11.58
CA THR A 29 1.69 7.59 -10.29
C THR A 29 3.05 7.16 -9.75
N GLU A 30 3.88 8.13 -9.36
CA GLU A 30 5.16 7.88 -8.73
C GLU A 30 4.99 7.52 -7.24
N LEU A 31 4.94 6.22 -6.95
CA LEU A 31 4.77 5.70 -5.59
C LEU A 31 5.92 6.05 -4.63
N SER A 32 7.11 6.39 -5.13
CA SER A 32 8.23 6.88 -4.31
C SER A 32 7.97 8.22 -3.62
N MET A 33 6.99 8.97 -4.10
CA MET A 33 6.57 10.26 -3.53
C MET A 33 5.25 10.14 -2.75
N CYS A 34 4.78 8.92 -2.50
CA CYS A 34 3.49 8.64 -1.87
C CYS A 34 3.65 7.86 -0.56
N PHE A 35 2.60 7.83 0.26
CA PHE A 35 2.46 6.83 1.32
C PHE A 35 1.23 5.97 1.06
N ILE A 36 1.22 4.74 1.59
CA ILE A 36 0.05 3.86 1.58
C ILE A 36 -0.48 3.75 3.00
N ALA A 37 -1.79 3.84 3.17
CA ALA A 37 -2.49 3.55 4.42
C ALA A 37 -3.39 2.31 4.26
N SER A 38 -3.40 1.42 5.24
CA SER A 38 -4.21 0.20 5.24
C SER A 38 -4.96 -0.02 6.55
N SER A 39 -6.17 -0.57 6.47
CA SER A 39 -6.93 -1.03 7.64
C SER A 39 -6.49 -2.40 8.17
N GLY A 40 -5.64 -3.14 7.44
CA GLY A 40 -5.20 -4.48 7.80
C GLY A 40 -3.83 -4.53 8.49
N ARG A 41 -3.52 -5.67 9.13
CA ARG A 41 -2.18 -5.96 9.69
C ARG A 41 -1.09 -5.95 8.61
N LEU A 42 0.07 -5.40 8.94
CA LEU A 42 1.23 -5.41 8.06
C LEU A 42 2.03 -6.69 8.28
N THR A 43 1.98 -7.60 7.31
CA THR A 43 2.86 -8.78 7.22
C THR A 43 4.12 -8.44 6.42
N GLY A 44 5.19 -9.24 6.57
CA GLY A 44 6.43 -9.08 5.81
C GLY A 44 6.19 -8.99 4.30
N ASP A 45 5.32 -9.84 3.74
CA ASP A 45 5.01 -9.84 2.31
C ASP A 45 4.37 -8.53 1.82
N ILE A 46 3.52 -7.90 2.63
CA ILE A 46 2.91 -6.59 2.29
C ILE A 46 4.00 -5.51 2.29
N VAL A 47 4.86 -5.53 3.31
CA VAL A 47 5.98 -4.58 3.41
C VAL A 47 6.93 -4.74 2.22
N VAL A 48 7.26 -5.97 1.83
CA VAL A 48 8.13 -6.26 0.67
C VAL A 48 7.51 -5.76 -0.63
N LYS A 49 6.19 -5.92 -0.84
CA LYS A 49 5.49 -5.37 -2.00
C LYS A 49 5.63 -3.85 -2.07
N ALA A 50 5.32 -3.15 -0.96
CA ALA A 50 5.43 -1.70 -0.89
C ALA A 50 6.88 -1.21 -1.12
N ALA A 51 7.86 -1.88 -0.51
CA ALA A 51 9.28 -1.55 -0.64
C ALA A 51 9.80 -1.75 -2.09
N ARG A 52 9.38 -2.82 -2.78
CA ARG A 52 9.71 -3.04 -4.20
C ARG A 52 9.18 -1.94 -5.11
N MET A 53 8.05 -1.34 -4.73
CA MET A 53 7.48 -0.18 -5.42
C MET A 53 8.06 1.16 -4.95
N ARG A 54 9.09 1.13 -4.09
CA ARG A 54 9.76 2.28 -3.50
C ARG A 54 8.85 3.18 -2.66
N VAL A 55 7.74 2.65 -2.13
CA VAL A 55 6.86 3.42 -1.23
C VAL A 55 7.62 3.73 0.06
N PRO A 56 7.88 5.01 0.39
CA PRO A 56 8.68 5.39 1.56
C PRO A 56 7.97 5.13 2.89
N ILE A 57 6.64 5.19 2.93
CA ILE A 57 5.86 5.08 4.16
C ILE A 57 4.65 4.16 3.94
N LEU A 58 4.51 3.17 4.83
CA LEU A 58 3.35 2.29 4.92
C LEU A 58 2.73 2.40 6.31
N ALA A 59 1.54 2.97 6.38
CA ALA A 59 0.78 3.14 7.62
C ALA A 59 -0.30 2.06 7.75
N SER A 60 -0.55 1.61 8.98
CA SER A 60 -1.65 0.71 9.31
C SER A 60 -2.41 1.20 10.53
N MET A 61 -3.71 0.98 10.54
CA MET A 61 -4.56 1.17 11.72
C MET A 61 -4.39 0.05 12.77
N THR A 62 -3.55 -0.95 12.49
CA THR A 62 -3.40 -2.16 13.32
C THR A 62 -1.91 -2.52 13.50
N ALA A 63 -1.63 -3.66 14.14
CA ALA A 63 -0.26 -4.13 14.37
C ALA A 63 0.47 -4.53 13.07
N ALA A 64 1.77 -4.25 13.06
CA ALA A 64 2.73 -4.99 12.24
C ALA A 64 3.02 -6.34 12.91
N ILE A 65 3.09 -7.41 12.12
CA ILE A 65 3.38 -8.75 12.61
C ILE A 65 4.63 -9.30 11.95
N SER A 66 5.50 -9.88 12.77
CA SER A 66 6.62 -10.67 12.28
C SER A 66 6.08 -11.97 11.68
N SER A 67 6.46 -12.24 10.44
CA SER A 67 6.11 -13.42 9.67
C SER A 67 7.37 -14.07 9.15
#